data_AF-A0AAJ1JBC7-F1
#
_entry.id   AF-A0AAJ1JBC7-F1
#
_cell.length_a   1.000
_cell.length_b   1.000
_cell.length_c   1.000
_cell.angle_alpha   90.00
_cell.angle_beta   90.00
_cell.angle_gamma   90.00
#
_symmetry.space_group_name_H-M   'P 1'
#
loop_
_entity.id
_entity.type
_entity.pdbx_description
1 polymer ?
#
loop_
_entity_poly.entity_id
_entity_poly.type
_entity_poly.pdbx_seq_one_letter_code
_entity_poly.pdbx_strand_id
1 'polypeptide(L)'
;MHNKAAFLQNLGLGDAKFVASRKRNANKAWAIWSDGAIELFGMGSPVTGLAIVTFPIELSSISYFISIAERLAADPSSENIVHTSIIIDGTLIRSGLRARCQRADGHPSTY
;
A
#
# COMPACT_ATOMS: atom_id res chain seq x y z
N MET A 1 17.33 2.08 42.04
CA MET A 1 16.72 2.23 40.70
C MET A 1 16.76 0.89 40.01
N HIS A 2 15.62 0.36 39.56
CA HIS A 2 15.59 -0.93 38.85
C HIS A 2 16.23 -0.77 37.45
N ASN A 3 17.15 -1.66 37.10
CA ASN A 3 17.84 -1.64 35.80
C ASN A 3 16.85 -2.03 34.69
N LYS A 4 16.31 -1.03 34.01
CA LYS A 4 15.34 -1.17 32.91
C LYS A 4 15.85 -2.09 31.80
N ALA A 5 17.15 -2.07 31.50
CA ALA A 5 17.73 -2.93 30.46
C ALA A 5 17.68 -4.40 30.89
N ALA A 6 18.10 -4.72 32.12
CA ALA A 6 18.02 -6.08 32.66
C ALA A 6 16.57 -6.59 32.76
N PHE A 7 15.62 -5.72 33.11
CA PHE A 7 14.20 -6.07 33.12
C PHE A 7 13.68 -6.43 31.72
N LEU A 8 13.99 -5.64 30.68
CA LEU A 8 13.60 -5.95 29.30
C LEU A 8 14.26 -7.23 28.78
N GLN A 9 15.52 -7.46 29.15
CA GLN A 9 16.26 -8.66 28.75
C GLN A 9 15.67 -9.93 29.36
N ASN A 10 15.26 -9.89 30.63
CA ASN A 10 14.57 -11.01 31.30
C ASN A 10 13.18 -11.30 30.70
N LEU A 11 12.56 -10.32 30.05
CA LEU A 11 11.31 -10.49 29.29
C LEU A 11 11.54 -10.94 27.84
N GLY A 12 12.79 -11.13 27.40
CA GLY A 12 13.12 -11.42 26.00
C GLY A 12 12.96 -10.23 25.04
N LEU A 13 12.82 -9.02 25.58
CA LEU A 13 12.59 -7.77 24.83
C LEU A 13 13.86 -6.94 24.63
N GLY A 14 15.03 -7.45 24.99
CA GLY A 14 16.30 -6.73 24.90
C GLY A 14 16.62 -6.24 23.48
N ASP A 15 16.36 -7.09 22.48
CA ASP A 15 16.57 -6.80 21.05
C ASP A 15 15.27 -6.87 20.21
N ALA A 16 14.12 -7.02 20.88
CA ALA A 16 12.85 -7.16 20.19
C ALA A 16 12.50 -5.87 19.43
N LYS A 17 12.49 -5.95 18.10
CA LYS A 17 12.02 -4.88 17.23
C LYS A 17 10.61 -5.19 16.80
N PHE A 18 9.70 -4.23 16.91
CA PHE A 18 8.37 -4.35 16.36
C PHE A 18 8.37 -4.25 14.82
N VAL A 19 9.27 -3.42 14.27
CA VAL A 19 9.50 -3.26 12.83
C VAL A 19 10.94 -3.67 12.53
N ALA A 20 11.12 -4.67 11.67
CA ALA A 20 12.44 -5.15 11.29
C ALA A 20 13.14 -4.19 10.31
N SER A 21 12.39 -3.65 9.35
CA SER A 21 12.90 -2.67 8.39
C SER A 21 11.77 -1.84 7.77
N ARG A 22 12.04 -0.58 7.40
CA ARG A 22 11.08 0.28 6.70
C ARG A 22 11.79 1.38 5.91
N LYS A 23 11.20 1.81 4.80
CA LYS A 23 11.63 3.01 4.04
C LYS A 23 10.41 3.71 3.41
N ARG A 24 10.55 5.00 3.10
CA ARG A 24 9.58 5.75 2.28
C ARG A 24 10.27 6.73 1.33
N ASN A 25 9.56 7.09 0.28
CA ASN A 25 9.76 8.31 -0.50
C ASN A 25 8.42 9.06 -0.64
N ALA A 26 8.35 10.06 -1.51
CA ALA A 26 7.14 10.87 -1.71
C ALA A 26 5.90 10.05 -2.10
N ASN A 27 6.08 8.96 -2.86
CA ASN A 27 4.98 8.25 -3.51
C ASN A 27 4.83 6.79 -3.05
N LYS A 28 5.80 6.26 -2.30
CA LYS A 28 5.82 4.86 -1.88
C LYS A 28 6.41 4.70 -0.48
N ALA A 29 5.92 3.72 0.26
CA ALA A 29 6.48 3.29 1.53
C ALA A 29 6.36 1.79 1.71
N TRP A 30 7.17 1.21 2.57
CA TRP A 30 7.01 -0.17 3.00
C TRP A 30 7.50 -0.40 4.42
N ALA A 31 6.95 -1.41 5.06
CA ALA A 31 7.41 -1.95 6.34
C ALA A 31 7.51 -3.48 6.25
N ILE A 32 8.62 -4.02 6.76
CA ILE A 32 8.78 -5.44 7.08
C ILE A 32 8.70 -5.56 8.59
N TRP A 33 7.67 -6.26 9.05
CA TRP A 33 7.39 -6.51 10.45
C TRP A 33 8.27 -7.65 10.97
N SER A 34 8.45 -7.73 12.29
CA SER A 34 9.33 -8.74 12.90
C SER A 34 8.86 -10.19 12.72
N ASP A 35 7.57 -10.38 12.45
CA ASP A 35 6.97 -11.67 12.10
C ASP A 35 7.13 -12.02 10.61
N GLY A 36 7.77 -11.15 9.82
CA GLY A 36 7.96 -11.31 8.38
C GLY A 36 6.83 -10.78 7.52
N ALA A 37 5.76 -10.23 8.09
CA ALA A 37 4.72 -9.57 7.30
C ALA A 37 5.30 -8.36 6.54
N ILE A 38 4.80 -8.13 5.33
CA ILE A 38 5.22 -7.02 4.48
C ILE A 38 4.01 -6.15 4.18
N GLU A 39 4.10 -4.87 4.54
CA GLU A 39 3.10 -3.87 4.21
C GLU A 39 3.68 -2.90 3.18
N LEU A 40 2.93 -2.67 2.10
CA LEU A 40 3.34 -1.81 0.99
C LEU A 40 2.33 -0.67 0.84
N PHE A 41 2.84 0.53 0.60
CA PHE A 41 2.06 1.70 0.25
C PHE A 41 2.60 2.28 -1.06
N GLY A 42 1.70 2.62 -1.96
CA GLY A 42 2.05 3.20 -3.25
C GLY A 42 0.89 3.99 -3.84
N MET A 43 1.21 4.81 -4.83
CA MET A 43 0.25 5.56 -5.62
C MET A 43 0.45 5.23 -7.09
N GLY A 44 -0.64 4.99 -7.82
CA GLY A 44 -0.66 4.92 -9.27
C GLY A 44 -1.55 6.02 -9.80
N SER A 45 -1.09 6.77 -10.79
CA SER A 45 -1.91 7.78 -11.48
C SER A 45 -2.60 7.14 -12.67
N PRO A 46 -3.95 7.07 -12.68
CA PRO A 46 -4.67 6.47 -13.79
C PRO A 46 -4.54 7.33 -15.05
N VAL A 47 -4.26 6.68 -16.20
CA VAL A 47 -4.32 7.31 -17.53
C VAL A 47 -5.48 6.67 -18.27
N THR A 48 -6.52 7.46 -18.58
CA THR A 48 -7.76 6.95 -19.18
C THR A 48 -8.31 5.76 -18.36
N GLY A 49 -8.37 5.92 -17.04
CA GLY A 49 -8.87 4.91 -16.11
C GLY A 49 -8.02 3.64 -15.98
N LEU A 50 -6.78 3.63 -16.47
CA LEU A 50 -5.82 2.55 -16.20
C LEU A 50 -4.72 3.02 -15.26
N ALA A 51 -4.72 2.52 -14.03
CA ALA A 51 -3.63 2.73 -13.08
C ALA A 51 -2.63 1.56 -13.16
N ILE A 52 -1.34 1.90 -13.23
CA ILE A 52 -0.24 0.94 -13.10
C ILE A 52 0.44 1.20 -11.76
N VAL A 53 0.41 0.21 -10.87
CA VAL A 53 0.99 0.31 -9.53
C VAL A 53 2.21 -0.58 -9.46
N THR A 54 3.37 0.03 -9.23
CA THR A 54 4.63 -0.70 -9.00
C THR A 54 4.96 -0.68 -7.52
N PHE A 55 5.08 -1.86 -6.91
CA PHE A 55 5.47 -2.02 -5.52
C PHE A 55 6.88 -1.43 -5.27
N PRO A 56 7.13 -0.88 -4.08
CA PRO A 56 8.44 -0.32 -3.75
C PRO A 56 9.54 -1.37 -3.55
N ILE A 57 9.14 -2.62 -3.28
CA ILE A 57 10.00 -3.81 -3.23
C ILE A 57 9.21 -4.97 -3.87
N GLU A 58 9.92 -5.95 -4.44
CA GLU A 58 9.27 -7.18 -4.90
C GLU A 58 8.90 -8.06 -3.69
N LEU A 59 7.68 -8.59 -3.69
CA LEU A 59 7.21 -9.55 -2.70
C LEU A 59 7.75 -10.95 -2.99
N SER A 60 7.86 -11.80 -1.98
CA SER A 60 8.25 -13.21 -2.16
C SER A 60 7.18 -14.03 -2.89
N SER A 61 5.90 -13.64 -2.76
CA SER A 61 4.73 -14.24 -3.39
C SER A 61 3.70 -13.18 -3.78
N ILE A 62 2.67 -13.59 -4.53
CA ILE A 62 1.53 -12.72 -4.85
C ILE A 62 0.71 -12.47 -3.56
N SER A 63 0.36 -11.21 -3.30
CA SER A 63 -0.55 -10.84 -2.21
C SER A 63 -1.94 -10.53 -2.76
N TYR A 64 -2.96 -11.10 -2.14
CA TYR A 64 -4.38 -10.79 -2.42
C TYR A 64 -4.99 -9.82 -1.40
N PHE A 65 -4.24 -9.47 -0.35
CA PHE A 65 -4.65 -8.50 0.66
C PHE A 65 -4.32 -7.10 0.16
N ILE A 66 -5.20 -6.55 -0.68
CA ILE A 66 -5.01 -5.27 -1.35
C ILE A 66 -6.19 -4.37 -1.02
N SER A 67 -5.89 -3.15 -0.59
CA SER A 67 -6.87 -2.07 -0.45
C SER A 67 -6.49 -0.96 -1.43
N ILE A 68 -7.48 -0.48 -2.19
CA ILE A 68 -7.32 0.64 -3.14
C ILE A 68 -8.27 1.74 -2.69
N ALA A 69 -7.72 2.95 -2.60
CA ALA A 69 -8.49 4.17 -2.41
C ALA A 69 -8.14 5.14 -3.54
N GLU A 70 -9.16 5.67 -4.22
CA GLU A 70 -8.99 6.71 -5.23
C GLU A 70 -8.93 8.09 -4.56
N ARG A 71 -8.11 8.98 -5.12
CA ARG A 71 -7.90 10.31 -4.56
C ARG A 71 -8.93 11.28 -5.11
N LEU A 72 -9.92 11.63 -4.29
CA LEU A 72 -11.01 12.56 -4.65
C LEU A 72 -10.59 14.05 -4.78
N ALA A 73 -9.35 14.40 -4.42
CA ALA A 73 -8.94 15.78 -4.22
C ALA A 73 -8.92 16.67 -5.48
N ALA A 74 -9.13 16.08 -6.66
CA ALA A 74 -9.09 16.77 -7.95
C ALA A 74 -10.36 16.54 -8.80
N ASP A 75 -11.44 16.00 -8.20
CA ASP A 75 -12.70 15.83 -8.90
C ASP A 75 -13.27 17.19 -9.35
N PRO A 76 -13.61 17.36 -10.63
CA PRO A 76 -14.06 18.64 -11.17
C PRO A 76 -15.55 18.86 -10.91
N SER A 77 -16.00 19.01 -9.66
CA SER A 77 -17.34 19.52 -9.32
C SER A 77 -17.53 19.77 -7.81
N SER A 78 -18.65 20.38 -7.43
CA SER A 78 -19.16 20.46 -6.06
C SER A 78 -19.89 19.18 -5.60
N GLU A 79 -19.79 18.09 -6.36
CA GLU A 79 -20.52 16.85 -6.12
C GLU A 79 -19.55 15.74 -5.71
N ASN A 80 -19.96 14.92 -4.74
CA ASN A 80 -19.21 13.72 -4.36
C ASN A 80 -19.37 12.66 -5.46
N ILE A 81 -18.42 12.60 -6.37
CA ILE A 81 -18.38 11.57 -7.41
C ILE A 81 -17.88 10.27 -6.77
N VAL A 82 -18.66 9.21 -6.92
CA VAL A 82 -18.25 7.86 -6.47
C VAL A 82 -17.33 7.25 -7.52
N HIS A 83 -16.19 6.74 -7.07
CA HIS A 83 -15.23 6.03 -7.92
C HIS A 83 -15.14 4.57 -7.50
N THR A 84 -14.85 3.71 -8.47
CA THR A 84 -14.60 2.29 -8.26
C THR A 84 -13.32 1.88 -8.96
N SER A 85 -12.51 1.14 -8.21
CA SER A 85 -11.25 0.56 -8.66
C SER A 85 -11.34 -0.96 -8.67
N ILE A 86 -10.98 -1.58 -9.79
CA ILE A 86 -10.99 -3.04 -9.97
C ILE A 86 -9.61 -3.49 -10.44
N ILE A 87 -9.00 -4.44 -9.73
CA ILE A 87 -7.74 -5.05 -10.15
C ILE A 87 -8.00 -5.90 -11.40
N ILE A 88 -7.14 -5.75 -12.42
CA ILE A 88 -7.23 -6.54 -13.65
C ILE A 88 -6.57 -7.89 -13.39
N ASP A 89 -7.33 -8.97 -13.58
CA ASP A 89 -6.81 -10.34 -13.42
C ASP A 89 -5.62 -10.61 -14.35
N GLY A 90 -4.70 -11.47 -13.91
CA GLY A 90 -3.45 -11.79 -14.61
C GLY A 90 -2.40 -10.67 -14.61
N THR A 91 -2.70 -9.49 -14.07
CA THR A 91 -1.73 -8.38 -13.94
C THR A 91 -1.16 -8.21 -12.53
N LEU A 92 -1.79 -8.85 -11.54
CA LEU A 92 -1.31 -8.90 -10.17
C LEU A 92 -0.11 -9.86 -10.09
N ILE A 93 1.07 -9.28 -9.88
CA ILE A 93 2.35 -9.98 -9.79
C ILE A 93 3.12 -9.50 -8.56
N ARG A 94 4.25 -10.16 -8.26
CA ARG A 94 5.06 -9.86 -7.07
C ARG A 94 5.63 -8.45 -7.01
N SER A 95 5.68 -7.73 -8.14
CA SER A 95 6.22 -6.38 -8.25
C SER A 95 5.17 -5.31 -8.49
N GLY A 96 3.88 -5.66 -8.56
CA GLY A 96 2.84 -4.69 -8.82
C GLY A 96 1.51 -5.27 -9.32
N LEU A 97 0.64 -4.36 -9.76
CA LEU A 97 -0.67 -4.67 -10.31
C LEU A 97 -1.11 -3.62 -11.31
N ARG A 98 -2.16 -3.91 -12.07
CA ARG A 98 -2.93 -2.92 -12.83
C ARG A 98 -4.35 -2.88 -12.31
N ALA A 99 -4.92 -1.68 -12.25
CA ALA A 99 -6.30 -1.46 -11.84
C ALA A 99 -7.03 -0.60 -12.89
N ARG A 100 -8.31 -0.92 -13.11
CA ARG A 100 -9.25 -0.04 -13.79
C ARG A 100 -9.95 0.84 -12.78
N CYS A 101 -9.84 2.15 -12.99
CA CYS A 101 -10.41 3.19 -12.14
C CYS A 101 -11.48 3.90 -12.97
N GLN A 102 -12.71 3.93 -12.48
CA GLN A 102 -13.85 4.52 -13.18
C GLN A 102 -14.79 5.21 -12.20
N ARG A 103 -15.45 6.25 -12.68
CA ARG A 103 -16.56 6.90 -11.99
C ARG A 103 -17.81 6.04 -12.05
N ALA A 104 -18.74 6.26 -11.14
CA ALA A 104 -20.04 5.56 -11.11
C ALA A 104 -20.89 5.79 -12.38
N ASP A 105 -20.63 6.86 -13.13
CA ASP A 105 -21.25 7.17 -14.42
C ASP A 105 -20.62 6.39 -15.60
N GLY A 106 -19.61 5.56 -15.36
CA GLY A 106 -18.92 4.74 -16.36
C GLY A 106 -17.80 5.45 -17.11
N HIS A 107 -17.54 6.73 -16.83
CA HIS A 107 -16.39 7.41 -17.40
C HIS A 107 -15.08 7.00 -16.71
N PRO A 108 -13.95 6.94 -17.44
CA PRO A 108 -12.65 6.65 -16.85
C PRO A 108 -12.28 7.68 -15.77
N SER A 109 -11.69 7.22 -14.67
CA SER A 109 -11.09 8.09 -13.66
C SER A 109 -9.75 8.65 -14.17
N THR A 110 -9.46 9.89 -13.83
CA THR A 110 -8.22 10.61 -14.19
C THR A 110 -7.42 11.04 -12.97
N TYR A 111 -7.86 10.68 -11.76
CA TYR A 111 -7.33 11.18 -10.49
C TYR A 111 -7.05 10.07 -9.47
#